data_AF-A0A1F9AG35-F1
#
_entry.id   AF-A0A1F9AG35-F1
#
_cell.length_a   1.000
_cell.length_b   1.000
_cell.length_c   1.000
_cell.angle_alpha   90.00
_cell.angle_beta   90.00
_cell.angle_gamma   90.00
#
_symmetry.space_group_name_H-M   'P 1'
#
loop_
_entity.id
_entity.type
_entity.pdbx_description
1 polymer ?
#
loop_
_entity_poly.entity_id
_entity_poly.type
_entity_poly.pdbx_seq_one_letter_code
_entity_poly.pdbx_strand_id
1 'polypeptide(L)'
;MNKTLIRLLFVFLALALLGQTNKTSVAVYPIKAVGGVDKSLAQTLASLMIKELGKSSKLIVIDESMLEEVMKRQAMNISDLCDSTVCQVKIGELVQAPK
;
A
#
# COMPACT_ATOMS: atom_id res chain seq x y z
N MET A 1 44.84 -10.30 5.86
CA MET A 1 43.41 -10.16 6.22
C MET A 1 43.00 -11.40 7.01
N ASN A 2 42.60 -11.23 8.27
CA ASN A 2 42.47 -12.36 9.21
C ASN A 2 41.22 -13.18 8.88
N LYS A 3 41.36 -14.49 8.59
CA LYS A 3 40.25 -15.36 8.15
C LYS A 3 39.09 -15.42 9.16
N THR A 4 39.39 -15.25 10.45
CA THR A 4 38.42 -15.13 11.54
C THR A 4 37.60 -13.84 11.46
N LEU A 5 38.20 -12.72 11.06
CA LEU A 5 37.52 -11.43 10.89
C LEU A 5 36.51 -11.50 9.74
N ILE A 6 36.89 -12.15 8.63
CA ILE A 6 36.01 -12.35 7.47
C ILE A 6 34.78 -13.20 7.85
N ARG A 7 34.97 -14.25 8.67
CA ARG A 7 33.86 -15.09 9.14
C ARG A 7 32.89 -14.32 10.04
N LEU A 8 33.39 -13.49 10.95
CA LEU A 8 32.54 -12.65 11.80
C LEU A 8 31.73 -11.65 10.99
N LEU A 9 32.34 -11.05 9.96
CA LEU A 9 31.68 -10.08 9.10
C LEU A 9 30.55 -10.73 8.26
N PHE A 10 30.77 -11.96 7.78
CA PHE A 10 29.73 -12.74 7.09
C PHE A 10 28.56 -13.13 8.00
N VAL A 11 28.83 -13.50 9.25
CA VAL A 11 27.76 -13.83 10.23
C VAL A 11 26.93 -12.60 10.58
N PHE A 12 27.57 -11.44 10.76
CA PHE A 12 26.89 -10.19 11.04
C PHE A 12 26.01 -9.73 9.87
N LEU A 13 26.51 -9.87 8.63
CA LEU A 13 25.74 -9.56 7.42
C LEU A 13 24.51 -10.47 7.25
N ALA A 14 24.64 -11.76 7.57
CA ALA A 14 23.52 -12.71 7.52
C ALA A 14 22.43 -12.38 8.56
N LEU A 15 22.81 -11.96 9.76
CA LEU A 15 21.86 -11.52 10.79
C LEU A 15 21.11 -10.25 10.38
N ALA A 16 21.77 -9.31 9.72
CA ALA A 16 21.15 -8.07 9.25
C ALA A 16 20.06 -8.32 8.18
N LEU A 17 20.22 -9.35 7.34
CA LEU A 17 19.25 -9.72 6.31
C LEU A 17 17.97 -10.33 6.87
N LEU A 18 18.03 -10.99 8.03
CA LEU A 18 16.88 -11.66 8.67
C LEU A 18 15.94 -10.69 9.42
N GLY A 19 16.36 -9.45 9.67
CA GLY A 19 15.60 -8.45 10.44
C GLY A 19 14.56 -7.65 9.66
N GLN A 20 14.28 -8.00 8.40
CA GLN A 20 13.32 -7.26 7.56
C GLN A 20 11.90 -7.46 8.10
N THR A 21 11.32 -6.42 8.72
CA THR A 21 9.92 -6.42 9.15
C THR A 21 9.04 -6.30 7.91
N ASN A 22 8.34 -7.38 7.54
CA ASN A 22 7.40 -7.37 6.43
C ASN A 22 6.18 -6.49 6.77
N LYS A 23 6.20 -5.23 6.33
CA LYS A 23 5.02 -4.36 6.35
C LYS A 23 4.10 -4.77 5.21
N THR A 24 2.81 -4.88 5.50
CA THR A 24 1.79 -5.27 4.52
C THR A 24 1.20 -4.00 3.89
N SER A 25 1.38 -3.82 2.58
CA SER A 25 0.75 -2.71 1.84
C SER A 25 -0.74 -3.00 1.65
N VAL A 26 -1.64 -2.06 1.91
CA VAL A 26 -3.08 -2.27 1.76
C VAL A 26 -3.71 -1.04 1.11
N ALA A 27 -4.51 -1.26 0.07
CA ALA A 27 -5.33 -0.23 -0.55
C ALA A 27 -6.74 -0.29 0.05
N VAL A 28 -7.28 0.87 0.45
CA VAL A 28 -8.64 0.98 0.99
C VAL A 28 -9.54 1.47 -0.13
N TYR A 29 -10.52 0.66 -0.51
CA TYR A 29 -11.52 1.07 -1.50
C TYR A 29 -12.57 1.99 -0.85
N PRO A 30 -12.94 3.13 -1.49
CA PRO A 30 -13.87 4.07 -0.93
C PRO A 30 -15.25 3.44 -0.68
N ILE A 31 -15.84 3.74 0.48
CA ILE A 31 -17.15 3.23 0.86
C ILE A 31 -18.20 3.86 -0.07
N LYS A 32 -18.90 3.03 -0.84
CA LYS A 32 -20.04 3.47 -1.66
C LYS A 32 -21.28 3.57 -0.79
N ALA A 33 -21.91 4.74 -0.78
CA ALA A 33 -23.24 4.91 -0.17
C ALA A 33 -24.27 4.11 -1.00
N VAL A 34 -24.95 3.16 -0.37
CA VAL A 34 -26.04 2.37 -0.96
C VAL A 34 -27.37 2.78 -0.34
N GLY A 35 -28.41 2.95 -1.16
CA GLY A 35 -29.75 3.34 -0.70
C GLY A 35 -29.85 4.83 -0.34
N GLY A 36 -30.43 5.14 0.82
CA GLY A 36 -30.68 6.51 1.32
C GLY A 36 -29.58 7.08 2.22
N VAL A 37 -28.39 6.49 2.22
CA VAL A 37 -27.27 6.96 3.05
C VAL A 37 -26.62 8.19 2.42
N ASP A 38 -26.34 9.20 3.25
CA ASP A 38 -25.68 10.41 2.80
C ASP A 38 -24.25 10.14 2.30
N LYS A 39 -23.90 10.71 1.14
CA LYS A 39 -22.60 10.51 0.50
C LYS A 39 -21.44 11.08 1.33
N SER A 40 -21.68 12.16 2.09
CA SER A 40 -20.67 12.76 2.97
C SER A 40 -20.34 11.85 4.15
N LEU A 41 -21.33 11.11 4.66
CA LEU A 41 -21.09 10.14 5.73
C LEU A 41 -20.20 8.99 5.26
N ALA A 42 -20.46 8.45 4.06
CA ALA A 42 -19.65 7.38 3.49
C ALA A 42 -18.19 7.82 3.25
N GLN A 43 -17.99 9.05 2.76
CA GLN A 43 -16.66 9.64 2.63
C GLN A 43 -15.96 9.81 3.98
N THR A 44 -16.67 10.34 4.98
CA THR A 44 -16.13 10.54 6.34
C THR A 44 -15.70 9.21 6.97
N LEU A 45 -16.53 8.17 6.84
CA LEU A 45 -16.23 6.82 7.32
C LEU A 45 -14.99 6.24 6.62
N ALA A 46 -14.84 6.43 5.32
CA ALA A 46 -13.67 5.99 4.57
C ALA A 46 -12.39 6.71 5.06
N SER A 47 -12.44 8.02 5.26
CA SER A 47 -11.30 8.80 5.78
C SER A 47 -10.91 8.38 7.21
N LEU A 48 -11.89 8.10 8.07
CA LEU A 48 -11.63 7.59 9.42
C LEU A 48 -11.00 6.20 9.41
N MET A 49 -11.46 5.32 8.51
CA MET A 49 -10.91 3.98 8.35
C MET A 49 -9.45 4.02 7.88
N ILE A 50 -9.13 4.84 6.87
CA ILE A 50 -7.75 5.05 6.40
C ILE A 50 -6.87 5.58 7.54
N LYS A 51 -7.38 6.54 8.32
CA LYS A 51 -6.66 7.12 9.46
C LYS A 51 -6.33 6.07 10.52
N GLU A 52 -7.26 5.18 10.88
CA GLU A 52 -6.98 4.15 11.89
C GLU A 52 -6.10 3.01 11.37
N LEU A 53 -6.22 2.65 10.10
CA LEU A 53 -5.30 1.71 9.48
C LEU A 53 -3.88 2.29 9.38
N GLY A 54 -3.75 3.59 9.12
CA GLY A 54 -2.47 4.31 9.04
C GLY A 54 -1.73 4.42 10.38
N LYS A 55 -2.44 4.29 11.52
CA LYS A 55 -1.80 4.19 12.85
C LYS A 55 -1.11 2.85 13.08
N SER A 56 -1.37 1.83 12.27
CA SER A 56 -0.75 0.51 12.43
C SER A 56 0.68 0.52 11.93
N SER A 57 1.64 0.13 12.77
CA SER A 57 3.06 -0.01 12.39
C SER A 57 3.34 -1.16 11.42
N LYS A 58 2.36 -2.04 11.22
CA LYS A 58 2.45 -3.22 10.34
C LYS A 58 1.88 -2.97 8.95
N LEU A 59 1.15 -1.87 8.75
CA LEU A 59 0.45 -1.58 7.50
C LEU A 59 1.06 -0.37 6.82
N ILE A 60 1.14 -0.43 5.49
CA ILE A 60 1.37 0.74 4.63
C ILE A 60 0.05 0.98 3.94
N VAL A 61 -0.69 2.00 4.36
CA VAL A 61 -1.99 2.34 3.76
C VAL A 61 -1.76 3.28 2.60
N ILE A 62 -2.32 2.92 1.45
CA ILE A 62 -2.16 3.71 0.23
C ILE A 62 -3.49 4.39 -0.06
N ASP A 63 -3.46 5.72 0.10
CA ASP A 63 -4.60 6.60 -0.11
C ASP A 63 -4.79 6.91 -1.61
N GLU A 64 -6.03 7.20 -2.00
CA GLU A 64 -6.40 7.55 -3.38
C GLU A 64 -5.66 8.80 -3.89
N SER A 65 -5.34 9.75 -3.00
CA SER A 65 -4.51 10.94 -3.31
C SER A 65 -3.06 10.60 -3.69
N MET A 66 -2.47 9.58 -3.07
CA MET A 66 -1.14 9.09 -3.44
C MET A 66 -1.19 8.37 -4.79
N LEU A 67 -2.28 7.68 -5.08
CA LEU A 67 -2.49 7.08 -6.38
C LEU A 67 -2.56 8.16 -7.47
N GLU A 68 -3.29 9.25 -7.26
CA GLU A 68 -3.37 10.36 -8.22
C GLU A 68 -2.00 10.96 -8.54
N GLU A 69 -1.14 11.12 -7.53
CA GLU A 69 0.23 11.64 -7.71
C GLU A 69 1.14 10.65 -8.46
N VAL A 70 1.03 9.35 -8.18
CA VAL A 70 1.75 8.30 -8.92
C VAL A 70 1.27 8.23 -10.38
N MET A 71 -0.04 8.34 -10.62
CA MET A 71 -0.64 8.34 -11.96
C MET A 71 -0.20 9.54 -12.78
N LYS A 72 -0.14 10.74 -12.18
CA LYS A 72 0.39 11.95 -12.81
C LYS A 72 1.87 11.83 -13.15
N ARG A 73 2.68 11.25 -12.25
CA ARG A 73 4.13 11.06 -12.49
C ARG A 73 4.43 10.01 -13.57
N GLN A 74 3.58 9.00 -13.72
CA GLN A 74 3.78 7.92 -14.70
C GLN A 74 3.09 8.17 -16.04
N ALA A 75 2.46 9.33 -16.26
CA ALA A 75 1.73 9.66 -17.49
C ALA A 75 0.78 8.54 -17.95
N MET A 76 0.15 7.86 -16.97
CA MET A 76 -0.74 6.73 -17.23
C MET A 76 -2.13 7.25 -17.58
N ASN A 77 -2.50 7.20 -18.86
CA ASN A 77 -3.86 7.49 -19.33
C ASN A 77 -4.77 6.29 -19.00
N ILE A 78 -5.29 6.23 -17.76
CA ILE A 78 -6.18 5.16 -17.27
C ILE A 78 -7.65 5.39 -17.69
N SER A 79 -7.93 6.38 -18.54
CA SER A 79 -9.29 6.73 -18.98
C SER A 79 -10.08 5.55 -19.57
N ASP A 80 -9.41 4.57 -20.19
CA ASP A 80 -10.07 3.48 -20.93
C ASP A 80 -10.07 2.13 -20.20
N LEU A 81 -9.55 2.01 -18.96
CA LEU A 81 -9.26 0.69 -18.35
C LEU A 81 -9.98 0.37 -17.02
N CYS A 82 -10.79 1.29 -16.47
CA CYS A 82 -11.21 1.18 -15.07
C CYS A 82 -12.73 1.31 -14.81
N ASP A 83 -13.56 0.54 -15.54
CA ASP A 83 -15.01 0.46 -15.27
C ASP A 83 -15.45 -0.82 -14.52
N SER A 84 -14.54 -1.71 -14.11
CA SER A 84 -14.91 -2.88 -13.29
C SER A 84 -13.74 -3.46 -12.48
N THR A 85 -14.03 -4.51 -11.70
CA THR A 85 -13.19 -5.23 -10.71
C THR A 85 -11.72 -5.45 -11.10
N VAL A 86 -11.42 -5.48 -12.39
CA VAL A 86 -10.08 -5.57 -12.97
C VAL A 86 -9.18 -4.38 -12.58
N CYS A 87 -9.76 -3.19 -12.39
CA CYS A 87 -9.03 -1.99 -11.96
C CYS A 87 -8.45 -2.13 -10.55
N GLN A 88 -9.19 -2.76 -9.63
CA GLN A 88 -8.79 -2.88 -8.22
C GLN A 88 -7.56 -3.77 -8.07
N VAL A 89 -7.51 -4.86 -8.86
CA VAL A 89 -6.35 -5.76 -8.91
C VAL A 89 -5.14 -5.05 -9.52
N LYS A 90 -5.35 -4.25 -10.58
CA LYS A 90 -4.25 -3.54 -11.25
C LYS A 90 -3.69 -2.37 -10.42
N ILE A 91 -4.56 -1.66 -9.70
CA ILE A 91 -4.16 -0.66 -8.71
C ILE A 91 -3.42 -1.33 -7.56
N GLY A 92 -3.92 -2.46 -7.06
CA GLY A 92 -3.23 -3.27 -6.04
C GLY A 92 -1.81 -3.68 -6.48
N GLU A 93 -1.67 -4.13 -7.73
CA GLU A 93 -0.38 -4.48 -8.34
C GLU A 93 0.56 -3.27 -8.48
N LEU A 94 0.04 -2.12 -8.91
CA LEU A 94 0.81 -0.86 -9.00
C LEU A 94 1.37 -0.41 -7.65
N VAL A 95 0.62 -0.66 -6.58
CA VAL A 95 0.97 -0.21 -5.23
C VAL A 95 1.58 -1.32 -4.36
N GLN A 96 1.90 -2.46 -4.98
CA GLN A 96 2.46 -3.65 -4.32
C GLN A 96 1.63 -4.11 -3.11
N ALA A 97 0.32 -3.90 -3.15
CA ALA A 97 -0.60 -4.52 -2.20
C ALA A 97 -0.61 -6.04 -2.47
N PRO A 98 -0.57 -6.89 -1.43
CA PRO A 98 -0.68 -8.32 -1.60
C PRO A 98 -2.05 -8.65 -2.20
N LYS A 99 -2.05 -9.66 -3.08
CA LYS A 99 -3.23 -10.17 -3.78
C LYS A 99 -4.28 -10.73 -2.81
#